data_AF-A0A4P5VZE7-F1
#
_entry.id   AF-A0A4P5VZE7-F1
#
_cell.length_a   1.000
_cell.length_b   1.000
_cell.length_c   1.000
_cell.angle_alpha   90.00
_cell.angle_beta   90.00
_cell.angle_gamma   90.00
#
_symmetry.space_group_name_H-M   'P 1'
#
loop_
_entity.id
_entity.type
_entity.pdbx_description
1 polymer ?
#
loop_
_entity_poly.entity_id
_entity_poly.type
_entity_poly.pdbx_seq_one_letter_code
_entity_poly.pdbx_strand_id
1 'polypeptide(L)'
;MGGMERRDLEEIERFVASLGHRTPLAYYGLSEDASPEAIDSAIKKRRTWAQGQQANPKYRTEALFLIKSNANLRKLLVDERELYHETFSGVDQKLAELNAFVTTTLQGSGWNSTAEATIRVVGARLELDEAVVEARIQAIARELNLVREGDSDLAELAGTDIYALLEVAPSATAAELEAAYRARYRWARTLKDLQKSAQILASLDAAWRIVRDPERRVAYDAQREGQVSDLTEEADPGEAEIGSSRIAELLLQNSAAPPPLTMPPLTMPSGTAPVAPPPPVEARAPTGPVRTAPPLTAPAPPPVTSAAPPITPSAFPVRPPVATPPPSPPESLPESAPLRLAGGVEAPIPNIPGRTIGLGSGPQKLRERAPKLSVGVKSAVRLHLPRMRSQIWVLRVENTGAGKMPGKLVSDVPWIVPTVEFLDPVAREQEIPIELRPSQLGGSSGVGTLTVVTDHGERRVVHFEVTKAGLMAPALAVVAVVGLAVGAFYGWQAWDAAHQPPPPAVLHLKITPAAEHVLVNGAEVGAGAVLDIAPPAHGHPFRVVIQATGYAPHEEMVTVGTSPLSRAITLKPLAAVVPAEPPSPTAPGAL
;
A
#
# COMPACT_ATOMS: atom_id res chain seq x y z
N MET A 1 14.50 -29.97 27.12
CA MET A 1 15.66 -29.46 26.37
C MET A 1 15.49 -27.97 26.23
N GLY A 2 16.47 -27.16 26.63
CA GLY A 2 16.38 -25.70 26.46
C GLY A 2 16.61 -25.36 25.00
N GLY A 3 15.58 -24.87 24.31
CA GLY A 3 15.70 -24.36 22.94
C GLY A 3 16.77 -23.26 22.85
N MET A 4 17.30 -23.00 21.65
CA MET A 4 18.13 -21.81 21.43
C MET A 4 17.39 -20.55 21.90
N GLU A 5 18.09 -19.66 22.61
CA GLU A 5 17.49 -18.39 22.99
C GLU A 5 17.20 -17.57 21.72
N ARG A 6 16.01 -16.98 21.63
CA ARG A 6 15.59 -16.16 20.48
C ARG A 6 16.63 -15.09 20.11
N ARG A 7 17.32 -14.55 21.11
CA ARG A 7 18.40 -13.57 20.94
C ARG A 7 19.59 -14.12 20.14
N ASP A 8 19.98 -15.37 20.35
CA ASP A 8 21.07 -16.01 19.62
C ASP A 8 20.71 -16.23 18.15
N LEU A 9 19.46 -16.62 17.90
CA LEU A 9 18.92 -16.80 16.54
C LEU A 9 18.92 -15.46 15.79
N GLU A 10 18.40 -14.40 16.39
CA GLU A 10 18.41 -13.05 15.82
C GLU A 10 19.84 -12.52 15.58
N GLU A 11 20.80 -12.84 16.46
CA GLU A 11 22.21 -12.48 16.28
C GLU A 11 22.85 -13.24 15.09
N ILE A 12 22.56 -14.53 14.92
CA ILE A 12 23.00 -15.33 13.77
C ILE A 12 22.39 -14.81 12.47
N GLU A 13 21.08 -14.57 12.44
CA GLU A 13 20.39 -14.08 11.25
C GLU A 13 20.89 -12.70 10.82
N ARG A 14 21.04 -11.77 11.77
CA ARG A 14 21.59 -10.43 11.49
C ARG A 14 23.00 -10.52 10.91
N PHE A 15 23.83 -11.40 11.45
CA PHE A 15 25.18 -11.62 10.93
C PHE A 15 25.16 -12.16 9.50
N VAL A 16 24.39 -13.20 9.24
CA VAL A 16 24.26 -13.83 7.91
C VAL A 16 23.71 -12.82 6.88
N ALA A 17 22.70 -12.03 7.26
CA ALA A 17 22.14 -10.98 6.43
C ALA A 17 23.16 -9.87 6.11
N SER A 18 24.02 -9.48 7.08
CA SER A 18 25.08 -8.48 6.85
C SER A 18 26.11 -8.91 5.81
N LEU A 19 26.22 -10.21 5.54
CA LEU A 19 27.09 -10.80 4.51
C LEU A 19 26.35 -11.04 3.19
N GLY A 20 25.08 -10.64 3.09
CA GLY A 20 24.27 -10.78 1.87
C GLY A 20 23.67 -12.18 1.66
N HIS A 21 23.67 -13.03 2.68
CA HIS A 21 23.04 -14.36 2.61
C HIS A 21 21.66 -14.34 3.27
N ARG A 22 20.72 -15.13 2.72
CA ARG A 22 19.35 -15.22 3.26
C ARG A 22 19.23 -16.16 4.46
N THR A 23 19.99 -17.25 4.45
CA THR A 23 19.96 -18.29 5.48
C THR A 23 21.37 -18.70 5.87
N PRO A 24 21.58 -19.21 7.10
CA PRO A 24 22.89 -19.72 7.49
C PRO A 24 23.35 -20.89 6.59
N LEU A 25 22.42 -21.72 6.08
CA LEU A 25 22.74 -22.78 5.12
C LEU A 25 23.28 -22.21 3.80
N ALA A 26 22.66 -21.14 3.27
CA ALA A 26 23.15 -20.44 2.09
C ALA A 26 24.53 -19.81 2.31
N TYR A 27 24.81 -19.30 3.51
CA TYR A 27 26.15 -18.81 3.89
C TYR A 27 27.23 -19.91 3.83
N TYR A 28 26.88 -21.14 4.21
CA TYR A 28 27.79 -22.29 4.09
C TYR A 28 27.82 -22.91 2.68
N GLY A 29 27.00 -22.43 1.74
CA GLY A 29 26.86 -23.01 0.40
C GLY A 29 26.28 -24.43 0.43
N LEU A 30 25.40 -24.70 1.39
CA LEU A 30 24.75 -26.01 1.56
C LEU A 30 23.30 -25.97 1.09
N SER A 31 22.83 -27.10 0.56
CA SER A 31 21.41 -27.32 0.26
C SER A 31 20.59 -27.42 1.54
N GLU A 32 19.29 -27.09 1.46
CA GLU A 32 18.31 -27.28 2.53
C GLU A 32 18.15 -28.73 2.98
N ASP A 33 18.54 -29.68 2.12
CA ASP A 33 18.53 -31.14 2.35
C ASP A 33 19.90 -31.70 2.79
N ALA A 34 20.91 -30.85 3.02
CA ALA A 34 22.25 -31.31 3.37
C ALA A 34 22.24 -32.22 4.61
N SER A 35 23.05 -33.28 4.64
CA SER A 35 23.10 -34.17 5.80
C SER A 35 23.70 -33.46 7.03
N PRO A 36 23.34 -33.85 8.26
CA PRO A 36 23.93 -33.30 9.48
C PRO A 36 25.47 -33.36 9.51
N GLU A 37 26.05 -34.41 8.91
CA GLU A 37 27.50 -34.60 8.78
C GLU A 37 28.14 -33.58 7.81
N ALA A 38 27.46 -33.28 6.69
CA ALA A 38 27.92 -32.27 5.74
C ALA A 38 27.88 -30.87 6.36
N ILE A 39 26.81 -30.57 7.12
CA ILE A 39 26.67 -29.32 7.87
C ILE A 39 27.79 -29.19 8.91
N ASP A 40 28.02 -30.21 9.74
CA ASP A 40 29.07 -30.16 10.76
C ASP A 40 30.47 -30.01 10.13
N SER A 41 30.70 -30.67 8.99
CA SER A 41 31.95 -30.55 8.23
C SER A 41 32.16 -29.13 7.68
N ALA A 42 31.11 -28.50 7.16
CA ALA A 42 31.16 -27.13 6.67
C ALA A 42 31.41 -26.12 7.80
N ILE A 43 30.72 -26.27 8.94
CA ILE A 43 30.92 -25.45 10.14
C ILE A 43 32.36 -25.57 10.63
N LYS A 44 32.88 -26.81 10.75
CA LYS A 44 34.28 -27.06 11.14
C LYS A 44 35.27 -26.40 10.17
N LYS A 45 35.09 -26.61 8.85
CA LYS A 45 35.95 -26.01 7.82
C LYS A 45 35.97 -24.48 7.90
N ARG A 46 34.80 -23.85 8.05
CA ARG A 46 34.68 -22.40 8.16
C ARG A 46 35.27 -21.86 9.46
N ARG A 47 35.12 -22.59 10.57
CA ARG A 47 35.77 -22.23 11.84
C ARG A 47 37.29 -22.26 11.74
N THR A 48 37.87 -23.28 11.12
CA THR A 48 39.33 -23.36 10.90
C THR A 48 39.82 -22.19 10.05
N TRP A 49 39.07 -21.83 9.01
CA TRP A 49 39.36 -20.62 8.21
C TRP A 49 39.29 -19.35 9.08
N ALA A 50 38.24 -19.19 9.89
CA ALA A 50 38.06 -18.03 10.77
C ALA A 50 39.22 -17.87 11.76
N GLN A 51 39.72 -18.97 12.33
CA GLN A 51 40.90 -18.95 13.21
C GLN A 51 42.15 -18.42 12.50
N GLY A 52 42.34 -18.75 11.22
CA GLY A 52 43.43 -18.19 10.41
C GLY A 52 43.23 -16.72 10.04
N GLN A 53 41.98 -16.24 9.95
CA GLN A 53 41.65 -14.88 9.54
C GLN A 53 41.46 -13.88 10.69
N GLN A 54 41.56 -14.31 11.96
CA GLN A 54 41.33 -13.43 13.11
C GLN A 54 42.25 -12.19 13.17
N ALA A 55 43.44 -12.27 12.56
CA ALA A 55 44.40 -11.16 12.47
C ALA A 55 44.20 -10.28 11.22
N ASN A 56 43.41 -10.73 10.24
CA ASN A 56 43.19 -10.01 8.99
C ASN A 56 42.10 -8.93 9.17
N PRO A 57 42.41 -7.62 9.04
CA PRO A 57 41.43 -6.55 9.26
C PRO A 57 40.18 -6.69 8.40
N LYS A 58 40.30 -7.23 7.18
CA LYS A 58 39.20 -7.40 6.23
C LYS A 58 38.16 -8.41 6.70
N TYR A 59 38.58 -9.47 7.38
CA TYR A 59 37.71 -10.59 7.79
C TYR A 59 37.59 -10.74 9.31
N ARG A 60 38.19 -9.83 10.08
CA ARG A 60 38.29 -9.94 11.54
C ARG A 60 36.93 -10.07 12.21
N THR A 61 35.96 -9.25 11.82
CA THR A 61 34.60 -9.27 12.39
C THR A 61 33.90 -10.60 12.11
N GLU A 62 33.98 -11.07 10.86
CA GLU A 62 33.41 -12.36 10.44
C GLU A 62 34.06 -13.53 11.20
N ALA A 63 35.38 -13.53 11.28
CA ALA A 63 36.15 -14.55 11.97
C ALA A 63 35.81 -14.63 13.46
N LEU A 64 35.79 -13.49 14.16
CA LEU A 64 35.46 -13.44 15.59
C LEU A 64 34.04 -13.94 15.86
N PHE A 65 33.08 -13.56 15.02
CA PHE A 65 31.71 -14.03 15.14
C PHE A 65 31.63 -15.56 15.01
N LEU A 66 32.20 -16.13 13.95
CA LEU A 66 32.16 -17.58 13.71
C LEU A 66 32.82 -18.37 14.84
N ILE A 67 33.91 -17.87 15.40
CA ILE A 67 34.62 -18.52 16.51
C ILE A 67 33.75 -18.49 17.78
N LYS A 68 33.14 -17.35 18.08
CA LYS A 68 32.28 -17.16 19.27
C LYS A 68 30.97 -17.94 19.17
N SER A 69 30.31 -17.89 18.02
CA SER A 69 28.97 -18.42 17.78
C SER A 69 28.96 -19.86 17.28
N ASN A 70 30.10 -20.55 17.21
CA ASN A 70 30.20 -21.91 16.67
C ASN A 70 29.27 -22.92 17.36
N ALA A 71 29.14 -22.84 18.69
CA ALA A 71 28.26 -23.74 19.44
C ALA A 71 26.79 -23.49 19.07
N ASN A 72 26.39 -22.22 18.96
CA ASN A 72 25.03 -21.84 18.57
C ASN A 72 24.76 -22.24 17.11
N LEU A 73 25.66 -21.96 16.18
CA LEU A 73 25.50 -22.37 14.77
C LEU A 73 25.35 -23.89 14.61
N ARG A 74 26.11 -24.68 15.37
CA ARG A 74 25.97 -26.14 15.38
C ARG A 74 24.63 -26.55 15.97
N LYS A 75 24.24 -25.98 17.12
CA LYS A 75 22.95 -26.25 17.75
C LYS A 75 21.78 -25.93 16.79
N LEU A 76 21.82 -24.77 16.12
CA LEU A 76 20.80 -24.34 15.18
C LEU A 76 20.68 -25.26 13.96
N LEU A 77 21.82 -25.58 13.32
CA LEU A 77 21.82 -26.25 12.02
C LEU A 77 21.89 -27.78 12.09
N VAL A 78 22.30 -28.33 13.24
CA VAL A 78 22.44 -29.78 13.44
C VAL A 78 21.39 -30.27 14.43
N ASP A 79 21.31 -29.67 15.62
CA ASP A 79 20.49 -30.22 16.71
C ASP A 79 19.02 -29.76 16.62
N GLU A 80 18.78 -28.50 16.24
CA GLU A 80 17.45 -27.86 16.20
C GLU A 80 17.00 -27.52 14.77
N ARG A 81 17.53 -28.24 13.78
CA ARG A 81 17.28 -27.96 12.35
C ARG A 81 15.81 -28.01 11.97
N GLU A 82 15.07 -28.99 12.50
CA GLU A 82 13.64 -29.13 12.20
C GLU A 82 12.85 -27.92 12.71
N LEU A 83 13.14 -27.45 13.93
CA LEU A 83 12.54 -26.24 14.50
C LEU A 83 12.91 -24.97 13.71
N TYR A 84 14.16 -24.87 13.27
CA TYR A 84 14.60 -23.77 12.41
C TYR A 84 13.85 -23.79 11.08
N HIS A 85 13.75 -24.96 10.43
CA HIS A 85 13.00 -25.12 9.18
C HIS A 85 11.51 -24.84 9.35
N GLU A 86 10.86 -25.27 10.43
CA GLU A 86 9.45 -24.92 10.70
C GLU A 86 9.27 -23.40 10.85
N THR A 87 10.20 -22.74 11.53
CA THR A 87 10.15 -21.28 11.72
C THR A 87 10.37 -20.53 10.40
N PHE A 88 11.35 -20.97 9.60
CA PHE A 88 11.75 -20.28 8.38
C PHE A 88 10.83 -20.59 7.19
N SER A 89 10.42 -21.85 7.03
CA SER A 89 9.43 -22.26 6.02
C SER A 89 8.10 -21.54 6.20
N GLY A 90 7.72 -21.23 7.45
CA GLY A 90 6.56 -20.38 7.74
C GLY A 90 6.69 -18.99 7.13
N VAL A 91 7.86 -18.35 7.24
CA VAL A 91 8.11 -17.02 6.66
C VAL A 91 8.14 -17.08 5.13
N ASP A 92 8.81 -18.07 4.54
CA ASP A 92 8.87 -18.22 3.07
C ASP A 92 7.49 -18.54 2.47
N GLN A 93 6.70 -19.37 3.15
CA GLN A 93 5.31 -19.65 2.75
C GLN A 93 4.43 -18.40 2.84
N LYS A 94 4.54 -17.64 3.95
CA LYS A 94 3.88 -16.34 4.11
C LYS A 94 4.30 -15.36 3.01
N LEU A 95 5.58 -15.29 2.68
CA LEU A 95 6.08 -14.45 1.59
C LEU A 95 5.58 -14.92 0.23
N ALA A 96 5.51 -16.22 -0.03
CA ALA A 96 4.96 -16.76 -1.27
C ALA A 96 3.47 -16.41 -1.42
N GLU A 97 2.69 -16.53 -0.33
CA GLU A 97 1.29 -16.10 -0.29
C GLU A 97 1.14 -14.59 -0.53
N LEU A 98 1.96 -13.77 0.15
CA LEU A 98 1.99 -12.33 -0.08
C LEU A 98 2.33 -12.01 -1.55
N ASN A 99 3.29 -12.70 -2.15
CA ASN A 99 3.70 -12.46 -3.54
C ASN A 99 2.57 -12.71 -4.53
N ALA A 100 1.91 -13.85 -4.41
CA ALA A 100 0.77 -14.17 -5.25
C ALA A 100 -0.33 -13.10 -5.12
N PHE A 101 -0.58 -12.64 -3.89
CA PHE A 101 -1.56 -11.60 -3.62
C PHE A 101 -1.16 -10.23 -4.19
N VAL A 102 0.08 -9.79 -3.97
CA VAL A 102 0.63 -8.53 -4.49
C VAL A 102 0.56 -8.53 -6.01
N THR A 103 1.05 -9.57 -6.68
CA THR A 103 1.04 -9.67 -8.14
C THR A 103 -0.38 -9.58 -8.68
N THR A 104 -1.33 -10.33 -8.11
CA THR A 104 -2.73 -10.31 -8.56
C THR A 104 -3.37 -8.94 -8.34
N THR A 105 -3.12 -8.31 -7.18
CA THR A 105 -3.71 -7.02 -6.83
C THR A 105 -3.18 -5.89 -7.73
N LEU A 106 -1.86 -5.87 -7.95
CA LEU A 106 -1.19 -4.87 -8.78
C LEU A 106 -1.52 -5.05 -10.27
N GLN A 107 -1.66 -6.27 -10.78
CA GLN A 107 -2.11 -6.51 -12.16
C GLN A 107 -3.56 -6.10 -12.38
N GLY A 108 -4.44 -6.32 -11.39
CA GLY A 108 -5.86 -6.01 -11.52
C GLY A 108 -6.21 -4.53 -11.37
N SER A 109 -5.50 -3.80 -10.49
CA SER A 109 -5.85 -2.42 -10.12
C SER A 109 -4.75 -1.39 -10.42
N GLY A 110 -3.59 -1.82 -10.90
CA GLY A 110 -2.40 -0.97 -10.98
C GLY A 110 -1.76 -0.71 -9.62
N TRP A 111 -0.69 0.07 -9.60
CA TRP A 111 -0.01 0.44 -8.35
C TRP A 111 -0.60 1.73 -7.78
N ASN A 112 -1.66 1.62 -6.98
CA ASN A 112 -2.32 2.76 -6.33
C ASN A 112 -2.34 2.65 -4.79
N SER A 113 -2.73 3.73 -4.10
CA SER A 113 -2.76 3.78 -2.63
C SER A 113 -3.75 2.79 -2.00
N THR A 114 -4.84 2.47 -2.69
CA THR A 114 -5.84 1.51 -2.22
C THR A 114 -5.30 0.08 -2.30
N ALA A 115 -4.61 -0.26 -3.38
CA ALA A 115 -3.92 -1.53 -3.56
C ALA A 115 -2.84 -1.72 -2.49
N GLU A 116 -2.00 -0.70 -2.25
CA GLU A 116 -0.99 -0.73 -1.19
C GLU A 116 -1.59 -0.95 0.20
N ALA A 117 -2.63 -0.18 0.56
CA ALA A 117 -3.30 -0.33 1.85
C ALA A 117 -3.86 -1.75 2.01
N THR A 118 -4.43 -2.33 0.95
CA THR A 118 -4.96 -3.69 0.94
C THR A 118 -3.84 -4.72 1.12
N ILE A 119 -2.72 -4.57 0.41
CA ILE A 119 -1.56 -5.45 0.53
C ILE A 119 -0.97 -5.38 1.94
N ARG A 120 -0.86 -4.18 2.54
CA ARG A 120 -0.38 -4.01 3.92
C ARG A 120 -1.26 -4.71 4.94
N VAL A 121 -2.59 -4.69 4.76
CA VAL A 121 -3.51 -5.45 5.62
C VAL A 121 -3.26 -6.96 5.52
N VAL A 122 -2.99 -7.48 4.31
CA VAL A 122 -2.64 -8.91 4.12
C VAL A 122 -1.27 -9.22 4.72
N GLY A 123 -0.26 -8.37 4.51
CA GLY A 123 1.06 -8.51 5.12
C GLY A 123 1.00 -8.55 6.65
N ALA A 124 0.22 -7.65 7.27
CA ALA A 124 -0.01 -7.65 8.71
C ALA A 124 -0.74 -8.92 9.20
N ARG A 125 -1.69 -9.45 8.41
CA ARG A 125 -2.36 -10.73 8.71
C ARG A 125 -1.41 -11.92 8.66
N LEU A 126 -0.42 -11.87 7.79
CA LEU A 126 0.65 -12.87 7.68
C LEU A 126 1.75 -12.67 8.75
N GLU A 127 1.61 -11.67 9.62
CA GLU A 127 2.61 -11.31 10.64
C GLU A 127 3.98 -10.99 10.02
N LEU A 128 3.98 -10.43 8.81
CA LEU A 128 5.18 -9.93 8.16
C LEU A 128 5.45 -8.50 8.61
N ASP A 129 6.73 -8.17 8.75
CA ASP A 129 7.17 -6.82 9.07
C ASP A 129 6.77 -5.84 7.94
N GLU A 130 6.33 -4.62 8.30
CA GLU A 130 5.85 -3.64 7.31
C GLU A 130 6.94 -3.26 6.30
N ALA A 131 8.21 -3.20 6.71
CA ALA A 131 9.31 -2.91 5.80
C ALA A 131 9.53 -4.05 4.80
N VAL A 132 9.30 -5.31 5.21
CA VAL A 132 9.37 -6.48 4.32
C VAL A 132 8.24 -6.44 3.30
N VAL A 133 7.03 -6.10 3.73
CA VAL A 133 5.87 -5.96 2.85
C VAL A 133 6.09 -4.86 1.82
N GLU A 134 6.55 -3.68 2.26
CA GLU A 134 6.84 -2.53 1.40
C GLU A 134 7.94 -2.84 0.39
N ALA A 135 9.06 -3.42 0.83
CA ALA A 135 10.14 -3.86 -0.04
C ALA A 135 9.63 -4.86 -1.10
N ARG A 136 8.65 -5.70 -0.74
CA ARG A 136 8.09 -6.69 -1.65
C ARG A 136 7.13 -6.11 -2.66
N ILE A 137 6.28 -5.15 -2.25
CA ILE A 137 5.45 -4.35 -3.16
C ILE A 137 6.34 -3.71 -4.23
N GLN A 138 7.39 -3.01 -3.80
CA GLN A 138 8.31 -2.31 -4.71
C GLN A 138 9.08 -3.26 -5.64
N ALA A 139 9.46 -4.45 -5.16
CA ALA A 139 10.15 -5.44 -5.99
C ALA A 139 9.22 -5.98 -7.10
N ILE A 140 7.99 -6.36 -6.74
CA ILE A 140 7.02 -6.92 -7.70
C ILE A 140 6.53 -5.83 -8.66
N ALA A 141 6.29 -4.61 -8.18
CA ALA A 141 5.90 -3.51 -9.05
C ALA A 141 6.97 -3.19 -10.10
N ARG A 142 8.26 -3.24 -9.74
CA ARG A 142 9.37 -3.12 -10.68
C ARG A 142 9.39 -4.26 -11.70
N GLU A 143 9.18 -5.50 -11.26
CA GLU A 143 9.09 -6.67 -12.16
C GLU A 143 7.95 -6.53 -13.18
N LEU A 144 6.83 -5.95 -12.76
CA LEU A 144 5.67 -5.68 -13.61
C LEU A 144 5.77 -4.38 -14.42
N ASN A 145 6.88 -3.62 -14.31
CA ASN A 145 7.04 -2.29 -14.88
C ASN A 145 5.89 -1.32 -14.55
N LEU A 146 5.34 -1.43 -13.33
CA LEU A 146 4.28 -0.55 -12.86
C LEU A 146 4.90 0.72 -12.25
N VAL A 147 4.31 1.87 -12.60
CA VAL A 147 4.61 3.16 -11.97
C VAL A 147 3.54 3.41 -10.91
N ARG A 148 3.95 3.81 -9.70
CA ARG A 148 3.04 4.15 -8.61
C ARG A 148 2.17 5.35 -9.02
N GLU A 149 0.87 5.27 -8.76
CA GLU A 149 -0.09 6.32 -9.06
C GLU A 149 0.29 7.61 -8.29
N GLY A 150 0.75 8.62 -9.02
CA GLY A 150 1.30 9.86 -8.47
C GLY A 150 2.81 10.03 -8.69
N ASP A 151 3.57 8.95 -8.79
CA ASP A 151 4.99 9.03 -9.18
C ASP A 151 5.13 9.42 -10.66
N SER A 152 4.16 9.05 -11.50
CA SER A 152 4.07 9.54 -12.88
C SER A 152 3.93 11.06 -12.94
N ASP A 153 3.17 11.64 -12.02
CA ASP A 153 2.92 13.09 -11.98
C ASP A 153 4.19 13.83 -11.53
N LEU A 154 4.92 13.26 -10.58
CA LEU A 154 6.24 13.74 -10.16
C LEU A 154 7.28 13.60 -11.28
N ALA A 155 7.27 12.49 -12.02
CA ALA A 155 8.17 12.26 -13.15
C ALA A 155 7.88 13.22 -14.32
N GLU A 156 6.60 13.51 -14.61
CA GLU A 156 6.20 14.49 -15.63
C GLU A 156 6.66 15.91 -15.26
N LEU A 157 6.77 16.19 -13.96
CA LEU A 157 7.26 17.46 -13.42
C LEU A 157 8.75 17.45 -13.06
N ALA A 158 9.47 16.36 -13.36
CA ALA A 158 10.89 16.25 -13.00
C ALA A 158 11.70 17.42 -13.59
N GLY A 159 12.35 18.19 -12.72
CA GLY A 159 13.12 19.38 -13.09
C GLY A 159 12.32 20.70 -13.17
N THR A 160 11.00 20.67 -12.93
CA THR A 160 10.17 21.88 -12.83
C THR A 160 9.78 22.14 -11.37
N ASP A 161 10.13 23.32 -10.83
CA ASP A 161 9.64 23.73 -9.51
C ASP A 161 8.13 24.01 -9.59
N ILE A 162 7.32 23.24 -8.85
CA ILE A 162 5.86 23.33 -8.83
C ILE A 162 5.41 24.71 -8.37
N TYR A 163 6.10 25.30 -7.38
CA TYR A 163 5.77 26.61 -6.87
C TYR A 163 6.08 27.72 -7.90
N ALA A 164 7.17 27.55 -8.65
CA ALA A 164 7.48 28.45 -9.76
C ALA A 164 6.46 28.33 -10.91
N LEU A 165 6.02 27.11 -11.24
CA LEU A 165 5.00 26.88 -12.27
C LEU A 165 3.65 27.54 -11.93
N LEU A 166 3.27 27.50 -10.66
CA LEU A 166 2.07 28.13 -10.11
C LEU A 166 2.26 29.63 -9.80
N GLU A 167 3.48 30.16 -9.86
CA GLU A 167 3.84 31.55 -9.51
C GLU A 167 3.47 31.92 -8.06
N VAL A 168 3.76 31.02 -7.11
CA VAL A 168 3.49 31.20 -5.68
C VAL A 168 4.71 30.87 -4.83
N ALA A 169 4.74 31.40 -3.60
CA ALA A 169 5.78 31.03 -2.64
C ALA A 169 5.59 29.60 -2.13
N PRO A 170 6.67 28.87 -1.77
CA PRO A 170 6.55 27.55 -1.12
C PRO A 170 5.76 27.57 0.20
N SER A 171 5.69 28.74 0.86
CA SER A 171 4.90 28.97 2.07
C SER A 171 3.42 29.28 1.82
N ALA A 172 2.96 29.29 0.56
CA ALA A 172 1.59 29.63 0.21
C ALA A 172 0.57 28.69 0.88
N THR A 173 -0.54 29.28 1.33
CA THR A 173 -1.67 28.56 1.92
C THR A 173 -2.43 27.77 0.87
N ALA A 174 -3.24 26.79 1.28
CA ALA A 174 -4.05 26.00 0.36
C ALA A 174 -5.00 26.86 -0.51
N ALA A 175 -5.55 27.93 0.08
CA ALA A 175 -6.42 28.87 -0.63
C ALA A 175 -5.67 29.68 -1.70
N GLU A 176 -4.44 30.11 -1.40
CA GLU A 176 -3.57 30.83 -2.35
C GLU A 176 -3.13 29.91 -3.49
N LEU A 177 -2.76 28.66 -3.21
CA LEU A 177 -2.42 27.66 -4.22
C LEU A 177 -3.60 27.40 -5.16
N GLU A 178 -4.82 27.27 -4.63
CA GLU A 178 -6.02 27.07 -5.45
C GLU A 178 -6.31 28.29 -6.34
N ALA A 179 -6.21 29.49 -5.78
CA ALA A 179 -6.41 30.74 -6.52
C ALA A 179 -5.38 30.88 -7.65
N ALA A 180 -4.11 30.58 -7.37
CA ALA A 180 -3.01 30.62 -8.33
C ALA A 180 -3.18 29.60 -9.45
N TYR A 181 -3.51 28.33 -9.12
CA TYR A 181 -3.82 27.30 -10.11
C TYR A 181 -4.96 27.75 -11.05
N ARG A 182 -6.07 28.25 -10.51
CA ARG A 182 -7.21 28.73 -11.32
C ARG A 182 -6.84 29.93 -12.20
N ALA A 183 -5.96 30.82 -11.73
CA ALA A 183 -5.48 31.95 -12.52
C ALA A 183 -4.59 31.48 -13.69
N ARG A 184 -3.59 30.64 -13.40
CA ARG A 184 -2.66 30.07 -14.39
C ARG A 184 -3.38 29.20 -15.42
N TYR A 185 -4.36 28.41 -14.98
CA TYR A 185 -5.19 27.59 -15.86
C TYR A 185 -5.99 28.45 -16.85
N ARG A 186 -6.61 29.54 -16.38
CA ARG A 186 -7.33 30.49 -17.27
C ARG A 186 -6.39 31.15 -18.27
N TRP A 187 -5.22 31.59 -17.84
CA TRP A 187 -4.20 32.17 -18.72
C TRP A 187 -3.75 31.17 -19.79
N ALA A 188 -3.43 29.92 -19.42
CA ALA A 188 -2.98 28.90 -20.34
C ALA A 188 -3.99 28.66 -21.48
N ARG A 189 -5.30 28.66 -21.18
CA ARG A 189 -6.38 28.55 -22.19
C ARG A 189 -6.46 29.72 -23.17
N THR A 190 -5.86 30.87 -22.87
CA THR A 190 -5.85 32.03 -23.77
C THR A 190 -4.64 32.05 -24.73
N LEU A 191 -3.71 31.10 -24.59
CA LEU A 191 -2.55 30.99 -25.47
C LEU A 191 -2.98 30.64 -26.90
N LYS A 192 -2.38 31.32 -27.88
CA LYS A 192 -2.65 31.08 -29.31
C LYS A 192 -2.09 29.74 -29.81
N ASP A 193 -0.98 29.30 -29.22
CA ASP A 193 -0.35 28.03 -29.54
C ASP A 193 -1.04 26.91 -28.77
N LEU A 194 -1.83 26.10 -29.48
CA LEU A 194 -2.63 25.02 -28.90
C LEU A 194 -1.75 23.91 -28.31
N GLN A 195 -0.61 23.60 -28.93
CA GLN A 195 0.26 22.53 -28.45
C GLN A 195 0.95 22.97 -27.15
N LYS A 196 1.46 24.20 -27.10
CA LYS A 196 2.03 24.78 -25.88
C LYS A 196 0.98 24.92 -24.78
N SER A 197 -0.25 25.33 -25.13
CA SER A 197 -1.36 25.39 -24.19
C SER A 197 -1.66 24.02 -23.59
N ALA A 198 -1.72 22.96 -24.40
CA ALA A 198 -2.01 21.62 -23.91
C ALA A 198 -0.92 21.12 -22.95
N GLN A 199 0.35 21.35 -23.27
CA GLN A 199 1.48 20.99 -22.40
C GLN A 199 1.41 21.71 -21.04
N ILE A 200 1.18 23.03 -21.05
CA ILE A 200 1.09 23.81 -19.80
C ILE A 200 -0.11 23.36 -18.95
N LEU A 201 -1.25 23.08 -19.57
CA LEU A 201 -2.43 22.59 -18.84
C LEU A 201 -2.15 21.23 -18.18
N ALA A 202 -1.49 20.30 -18.88
CA ALA A 202 -1.09 19.02 -18.33
C ALA A 202 -0.16 19.19 -17.12
N SER A 203 0.89 20.01 -17.24
CA SER A 203 1.81 20.31 -16.14
C SER A 203 1.12 20.99 -14.95
N LEU A 204 0.18 21.92 -15.21
CA LEU A 204 -0.60 22.57 -14.15
C LEU A 204 -1.51 21.58 -13.42
N ASP A 205 -2.15 20.65 -14.14
CA ASP A 205 -3.01 19.64 -13.54
C ASP A 205 -2.22 18.60 -12.74
N ALA A 206 -1.01 18.23 -13.18
CA ALA A 206 -0.09 17.40 -12.42
C ALA A 206 0.40 18.12 -11.15
N ALA A 207 0.80 19.39 -11.28
CA ALA A 207 1.24 20.21 -10.15
C ALA A 207 0.14 20.36 -9.10
N TRP A 208 -1.09 20.63 -9.55
CA TRP A 208 -2.25 20.75 -8.68
C TRP A 208 -2.57 19.46 -7.93
N ARG A 209 -2.44 18.29 -8.57
CA ARG A 209 -2.62 16.98 -7.91
C ARG A 209 -1.63 16.76 -6.76
N ILE A 210 -0.40 17.25 -6.89
CA ILE A 210 0.61 17.16 -5.83
C ILE A 210 0.32 18.14 -4.70
N VAL A 211 0.11 19.43 -4.99
CA VAL A 211 -0.02 20.46 -3.93
C VAL A 211 -1.38 20.46 -3.22
N ARG A 212 -2.42 19.89 -3.85
CA ARG A 212 -3.76 19.76 -3.25
C ARG A 212 -3.78 18.75 -2.11
N ASP A 213 -2.96 17.71 -2.20
CA ASP A 213 -2.82 16.68 -1.16
C ASP A 213 -1.70 17.08 -0.18
N PRO A 214 -2.01 17.33 1.11
CA PRO A 214 -1.01 17.75 2.09
C PRO A 214 0.17 16.80 2.22
N GLU A 215 -0.05 15.49 2.13
CA GLU A 215 1.01 14.49 2.32
C GLU A 215 1.96 14.50 1.11
N ARG A 216 1.41 14.58 -0.10
CA ARG A 216 2.21 14.68 -1.35
C ARG A 216 3.00 15.98 -1.39
N ARG A 217 2.42 17.09 -0.92
CA ARG A 217 3.13 18.37 -0.81
C ARG A 217 4.34 18.27 0.12
N VAL A 218 4.18 17.66 1.30
CA VAL A 218 5.31 17.46 2.24
C VAL A 218 6.41 16.59 1.63
N ALA A 219 6.04 15.51 0.94
CA ALA A 219 6.99 14.66 0.25
C ALA A 219 7.77 15.41 -0.85
N TYR A 220 7.06 16.23 -1.64
CA TYR A 220 7.68 17.09 -2.65
C TYR A 220 8.61 18.14 -2.03
N ASP A 221 8.19 18.79 -0.94
CA ASP A 221 9.00 19.79 -0.24
C ASP A 221 10.30 19.19 0.30
N ALA A 222 10.24 17.97 0.86
CA ALA A 222 11.43 17.24 1.31
C ALA A 222 12.39 16.89 0.16
N GLN A 223 11.87 16.46 -1.00
CA GLN A 223 12.69 16.19 -2.19
C GLN A 223 13.34 17.47 -2.72
N ARG A 224 12.59 18.58 -2.75
CA ARG A 224 13.06 19.89 -3.19
C ARG A 224 14.15 20.43 -2.27
N GLU A 225 14.02 20.29 -0.95
CA GLU A 225 15.04 20.71 0.02
C GLU A 225 16.35 19.93 -0.14
N GLY A 226 16.26 18.62 -0.43
CA GLY A 226 17.43 17.79 -0.78
C GLY A 226 18.15 18.30 -2.04
N GLN A 227 17.41 18.60 -3.10
CA GLN A 227 17.98 19.15 -4.35
C GLN A 227 18.63 20.53 -4.17
N VAL A 228 18.04 21.39 -3.35
CA VAL A 228 18.62 22.72 -3.05
C VAL A 228 19.90 22.58 -2.22
N SER A 229 19.94 21.61 -1.29
CA SER A 229 21.12 21.33 -0.48
C SER A 229 22.28 20.82 -1.33
N ASP A 230 22.04 19.87 -2.24
CA ASP A 230 23.07 19.35 -3.16
C ASP A 230 23.68 20.46 -4.03
N LEU A 231 22.84 21.37 -4.55
CA LEU A 231 23.33 22.52 -5.34
C LEU A 231 24.10 23.55 -4.52
N THR A 232 23.87 23.64 -3.22
CA THR A 232 24.56 24.58 -2.32
C THR A 232 25.90 24.01 -1.86
N GLU A 233 26.02 22.68 -1.71
CA GLU A 233 27.23 22.02 -1.24
C GLU A 233 28.31 21.90 -2.34
N GLU A 234 27.90 21.85 -3.61
CA GLU A 234 28.82 21.79 -4.76
C GLU A 234 29.37 23.18 -5.19
N ALA A 235 28.85 24.27 -4.62
CA ALA A 235 29.38 25.60 -4.83
C ALA A 235 30.67 25.79 -4.00
N ASP A 236 31.81 25.46 -4.61
CA ASP A 236 33.14 25.74 -4.07
C ASP A 236 33.22 27.21 -3.61
N PRO A 237 33.52 27.48 -2.33
CA PRO A 237 33.57 28.85 -1.79
C PRO A 237 34.62 29.75 -2.49
N GLY A 238 35.41 29.23 -3.42
CA GLY A 238 36.37 29.98 -4.25
C GLY A 238 35.82 30.74 -5.47
N GLU A 239 34.62 30.46 -5.98
CA GLU A 239 34.11 31.08 -7.23
C GLU A 239 32.92 32.06 -7.04
N ALA A 240 32.57 32.39 -5.79
CA ALA A 240 31.36 33.13 -5.43
C ALA A 240 31.21 34.55 -6.02
N GLU A 241 32.26 35.18 -6.58
CA GLU A 241 32.13 36.53 -7.17
C GLU A 241 31.71 36.55 -8.65
N ILE A 242 31.74 35.43 -9.38
CA ILE A 242 31.41 35.41 -10.82
C ILE A 242 30.06 34.71 -11.10
N GLY A 243 29.60 33.84 -10.19
CA GLY A 243 28.37 33.04 -10.37
C GLY A 243 27.04 33.78 -10.11
N SER A 244 27.01 34.76 -9.20
CA SER A 244 25.75 35.45 -8.83
C SER A 244 25.15 36.28 -9.96
N SER A 245 25.96 36.76 -10.91
CA SER A 245 25.45 37.49 -12.09
C SER A 245 24.76 36.57 -13.10
N ARG A 246 25.23 35.32 -13.24
CA ARG A 246 24.74 34.40 -14.29
C ARG A 246 23.41 33.73 -13.93
N ILE A 247 23.18 33.46 -12.64
CA ILE A 247 21.89 32.94 -12.14
C ILE A 247 20.83 34.04 -12.17
N ALA A 248 21.19 35.30 -11.86
CA ALA A 248 20.29 36.44 -12.01
C ALA A 248 19.90 36.67 -13.49
N GLU A 249 20.83 36.52 -14.42
CA GLU A 249 20.57 36.69 -15.86
C GLU A 249 19.68 35.58 -16.45
N LEU A 250 19.82 34.33 -15.98
CA LEU A 250 18.95 33.20 -16.36
C LEU A 250 17.53 33.31 -15.78
N LEU A 251 17.38 33.85 -14.57
CA LEU A 251 16.06 34.13 -13.96
C LEU A 251 15.33 35.30 -14.65
N LEU A 252 16.07 36.30 -15.16
CA LEU A 252 15.51 37.43 -15.90
C LEU A 252 15.07 37.07 -17.33
N GLN A 253 15.68 36.08 -17.99
CA GLN A 253 15.29 35.67 -19.34
C GLN A 253 14.00 34.83 -19.41
N ASN A 254 13.57 34.23 -18.29
CA ASN A 254 12.33 33.43 -18.23
C ASN A 254 11.13 34.15 -17.56
N SER A 255 11.31 35.36 -17.01
CA SER A 255 10.21 36.16 -16.44
C SER A 255 9.76 37.28 -17.38
N ALA A 256 9.01 36.93 -18.44
CA ALA A 256 8.10 37.89 -19.06
C ALA A 256 6.83 37.95 -18.21
N ALA A 257 6.81 38.81 -17.19
CA ALA A 257 5.62 39.06 -16.39
C ALA A 257 4.44 39.46 -17.30
N PRO A 258 3.26 38.83 -17.20
CA PRO A 258 2.08 39.33 -17.87
C PRO A 258 1.74 40.73 -17.33
N PRO A 259 1.19 41.64 -18.17
CA PRO A 259 0.82 42.97 -17.72
C PRO A 259 -0.18 42.89 -16.56
N PRO A 260 -0.09 43.79 -15.57
CA PRO A 260 -1.05 43.85 -14.48
C PRO A 260 -2.47 43.98 -15.05
N LEU A 261 -3.35 43.05 -14.68
CA LEU A 261 -4.77 43.10 -15.03
C LEU A 261 -5.37 44.37 -14.39
N THR A 262 -5.41 45.44 -15.17
CA THR A 262 -6.08 46.68 -14.80
C THR A 262 -7.57 46.42 -14.99
N MET A 263 -8.28 46.07 -13.93
CA MET A 263 -9.73 45.93 -14.02
C MET A 263 -10.35 47.30 -14.36
N PRO A 264 -11.28 47.38 -15.33
CA PRO A 264 -12.01 48.61 -15.58
C PRO A 264 -12.87 48.97 -14.35
N PRO A 265 -12.99 50.26 -13.99
CA PRO A 265 -13.75 50.68 -12.83
C PRO A 265 -15.24 50.34 -13.02
N LEU A 266 -15.77 49.54 -12.09
CA LEU A 266 -17.20 49.32 -11.91
C LEU A 266 -17.85 50.62 -11.43
N THR A 267 -18.57 51.28 -12.34
CA THR A 267 -19.45 52.40 -12.01
C THR A 267 -20.64 51.86 -11.21
N MET A 268 -20.60 52.01 -9.89
CA MET A 268 -21.75 51.76 -9.01
C MET A 268 -22.63 53.02 -8.95
N PRO A 269 -23.97 52.91 -8.99
CA PRO A 269 -24.87 54.04 -8.77
C PRO A 269 -24.88 54.46 -7.30
N SER A 270 -24.70 55.77 -7.09
CA SER A 270 -24.82 56.48 -5.82
C SER A 270 -26.13 56.18 -5.08
N GLY A 271 -26.04 55.97 -3.77
CA GLY A 271 -27.18 56.19 -2.88
C GLY A 271 -27.07 55.48 -1.54
N THR A 272 -26.32 56.02 -0.59
CA THR A 272 -26.73 56.29 0.82
C THR A 272 -25.54 56.79 1.66
N ALA A 273 -25.84 57.68 2.61
CA ALA A 273 -24.93 58.53 3.37
C ALA A 273 -23.94 57.79 4.30
N PRO A 274 -22.78 58.38 4.62
CA PRO A 274 -21.80 57.78 5.52
C PRO A 274 -22.18 57.96 6.99
N VAL A 275 -22.16 56.85 7.74
CA VAL A 275 -22.12 56.82 9.21
C VAL A 275 -20.66 56.99 9.65
N ALA A 276 -20.44 57.85 10.65
CA ALA A 276 -19.13 58.22 11.17
C ALA A 276 -18.36 57.02 11.77
N PRO A 277 -17.03 56.93 11.60
CA PRO A 277 -16.20 55.92 12.26
C PRO A 277 -15.95 56.27 13.75
N PRO A 278 -15.86 55.27 14.64
CA PRO A 278 -15.45 55.47 16.03
C PRO A 278 -13.94 55.75 16.15
N PRO A 279 -13.50 56.44 17.23
CA PRO A 279 -12.09 56.82 17.42
C PRO A 279 -11.19 55.61 17.74
N PRO A 280 -9.87 55.71 17.46
CA PRO A 280 -8.91 54.63 17.65
C PRO A 280 -8.64 54.38 19.14
N VAL A 281 -8.61 53.09 19.51
CA VAL A 281 -8.18 52.62 20.83
C VAL A 281 -6.65 52.65 20.90
N GLU A 282 -6.12 53.46 21.81
CA GLU A 282 -4.69 53.49 22.17
C GLU A 282 -4.23 52.12 22.69
N ALA A 283 -3.32 51.48 21.95
CA ALA A 283 -2.60 50.31 22.43
C ALA A 283 -1.55 50.72 23.47
N ARG A 284 -1.80 50.39 24.73
CA ARG A 284 -0.81 50.46 25.81
C ARG A 284 0.32 49.45 25.56
N ALA A 285 1.55 49.94 25.49
CA ALA A 285 2.77 49.14 25.52
C ALA A 285 2.99 48.50 26.91
N PRO A 286 3.32 47.21 27.00
CA PRO A 286 3.86 46.62 28.22
C PRO A 286 5.40 46.76 28.23
N THR A 287 5.90 47.73 28.98
CA THR A 287 7.30 47.75 29.44
C THR A 287 7.47 46.74 30.58
N GLY A 288 8.21 45.66 30.33
CA GLY A 288 8.70 44.74 31.36
C GLY A 288 10.16 44.38 31.09
N PRO A 289 11.06 44.39 32.10
CA PRO A 289 12.48 44.13 31.89
C PRO A 289 12.77 42.64 31.67
N VAL A 290 13.49 42.34 30.58
CA VAL A 290 14.04 41.03 30.25
C VAL A 290 15.14 40.69 31.26
N ARG A 291 14.94 39.61 32.01
CA ARG A 291 15.90 39.07 32.99
C ARG A 291 16.76 38.03 32.27
N THR A 292 18.00 38.39 31.97
CA THR A 292 19.03 37.48 31.43
C THR A 292 19.39 36.41 32.47
N ALA A 293 19.26 35.13 32.09
CA ALA A 293 19.76 33.99 32.86
C ALA A 293 21.26 33.75 32.54
N PRO A 294 22.09 33.37 33.54
CA PRO A 294 23.51 33.07 33.31
C PRO A 294 23.71 31.65 32.75
N PRO A 295 24.84 31.40 32.06
CA PRO A 295 25.14 30.11 31.43
C PRO A 295 25.54 29.05 32.47
N LEU A 296 24.93 27.86 32.36
CA LEU A 296 25.27 26.67 33.11
C LEU A 296 26.62 26.11 32.63
N THR A 297 27.60 26.14 33.52
CA THR A 297 28.92 25.52 33.36
C THR A 297 28.80 24.01 33.54
N ALA A 298 29.24 23.23 32.55
CA ALA A 298 29.31 21.77 32.65
C ALA A 298 30.47 21.34 33.56
N PRO A 299 30.30 20.35 34.45
CA PRO A 299 31.38 19.84 35.29
C PRO A 299 32.27 18.85 34.49
N ALA A 300 33.58 19.00 34.67
CA ALA A 300 34.61 18.14 34.10
C ALA A 300 34.57 16.70 34.67
N PRO A 301 34.95 15.67 33.89
CA PRO A 301 35.02 14.30 34.37
C PRO A 301 36.24 14.07 35.29
N PRO A 302 36.14 13.19 36.30
CA PRO A 302 37.26 12.87 37.19
C PRO A 302 38.29 11.94 36.54
N PRO A 303 39.56 11.97 36.99
CA PRO A 303 40.64 11.17 36.43
C PRO A 303 40.54 9.70 36.85
N VAL A 304 40.67 8.81 35.86
CA VAL A 304 40.75 7.36 36.07
C VAL A 304 42.15 7.01 36.58
N THR A 305 42.25 6.65 37.85
CA THR A 305 43.48 6.12 38.44
C THR A 305 43.45 4.59 38.39
N SER A 306 44.46 4.03 37.76
CA SER A 306 44.77 2.61 37.68
C SER A 306 45.35 2.10 39.00
N ALA A 307 44.83 0.98 39.53
CA ALA A 307 45.58 -0.02 40.31
C ALA A 307 44.71 -1.25 40.61
N ALA A 308 45.16 -2.42 40.15
CA ALA A 308 44.60 -3.73 40.48
C ALA A 308 45.03 -4.22 41.88
N PRO A 309 44.32 -5.20 42.45
CA PRO A 309 45.01 -6.35 43.06
C PRO A 309 44.39 -7.72 42.71
N PRO A 310 45.12 -8.83 42.96
CA PRO A 310 44.81 -10.16 42.43
C PRO A 310 43.77 -10.90 43.27
N ILE A 311 42.88 -11.65 42.62
CA ILE A 311 41.87 -12.48 43.27
C ILE A 311 42.34 -13.95 43.26
N THR A 312 42.57 -14.49 44.44
CA THR A 312 42.72 -15.93 44.74
C THR A 312 41.35 -16.64 44.73
N PRO A 313 41.26 -17.93 44.35
CA PRO A 313 40.01 -18.67 44.33
C PRO A 313 39.66 -19.26 45.71
N SER A 314 38.59 -18.75 46.34
CA SER A 314 37.98 -19.36 47.53
C SER A 314 36.71 -20.12 47.13
N ALA A 315 36.70 -21.41 47.48
CA ALA A 315 35.57 -22.32 47.37
C ALA A 315 34.41 -21.89 48.28
N PHE A 316 33.20 -21.85 47.72
CA PHE A 316 31.96 -21.75 48.50
C PHE A 316 31.25 -23.11 48.51
N PRO A 317 30.73 -23.56 49.67
CA PRO A 317 30.00 -24.81 49.78
C PRO A 317 28.57 -24.70 49.25
N VAL A 318 28.18 -25.78 48.57
CA VAL A 318 26.84 -26.08 48.06
C VAL A 318 25.81 -26.07 49.20
N ARG A 319 24.75 -25.26 49.06
CA ARG A 319 23.56 -25.30 49.91
C ARG A 319 22.51 -26.19 49.25
N PRO A 320 21.91 -27.19 49.95
CA PRO A 320 20.88 -28.03 49.37
C PRO A 320 19.53 -27.29 49.26
N PRO A 321 18.68 -27.64 48.26
CA PRO A 321 17.37 -27.02 48.08
C PRO A 321 16.38 -27.47 49.15
N VAL A 322 15.68 -26.49 49.73
CA VAL A 322 14.53 -26.68 50.63
C VAL A 322 13.31 -27.07 49.81
N ALA A 323 12.69 -28.19 50.16
CA ALA A 323 11.46 -28.68 49.55
C ALA A 323 10.27 -27.79 49.94
N THR A 324 9.59 -27.22 48.95
CA THR A 324 8.27 -26.59 49.09
C THR A 324 7.16 -27.66 49.09
N PRO A 325 6.20 -27.62 50.02
CA PRO A 325 5.05 -28.53 50.02
C PRO A 325 4.02 -28.15 48.94
N PRO A 326 3.23 -29.11 48.43
CA PRO A 326 2.23 -28.90 47.39
C PRO A 326 0.99 -28.14 47.90
N PRO A 327 0.28 -27.40 47.02
CA PRO A 327 -0.94 -26.69 47.38
C PRO A 327 -2.13 -27.65 47.57
N SER A 328 -2.90 -27.40 48.64
CA SER A 328 -4.16 -28.09 48.94
C SER A 328 -5.25 -27.75 47.91
N PRO A 329 -6.16 -28.70 47.60
CA PRO A 329 -7.27 -28.49 46.69
C PRO A 329 -8.37 -27.60 47.29
N PRO A 330 -9.12 -26.83 46.47
CA PRO A 330 -10.18 -25.96 46.95
C PRO A 330 -11.43 -26.75 47.38
N GLU A 331 -11.91 -26.36 48.55
CA GLU A 331 -13.11 -26.78 49.25
C GLU A 331 -14.38 -26.45 48.44
N SER A 332 -15.19 -27.48 48.19
CA SER A 332 -16.47 -27.39 47.49
C SER A 332 -17.54 -26.74 48.37
N LEU A 333 -18.12 -25.63 47.91
CA LEU A 333 -19.30 -25.00 48.52
C LEU A 333 -20.60 -25.71 48.08
N PRO A 334 -21.62 -25.78 48.95
CA PRO A 334 -22.84 -26.53 48.71
C PRO A 334 -23.84 -25.83 47.79
N GLU A 335 -24.42 -26.69 46.96
CA GLU A 335 -25.59 -26.56 46.11
C GLU A 335 -26.79 -25.92 46.84
N SER A 336 -27.31 -24.81 46.31
CA SER A 336 -28.52 -24.14 46.78
C SER A 336 -29.62 -24.23 45.71
N ALA A 337 -30.73 -24.87 46.10
CA ALA A 337 -31.91 -25.18 45.30
C ALA A 337 -32.73 -23.94 44.83
N PRO A 338 -33.59 -24.07 43.80
CA PRO A 338 -34.31 -22.94 43.21
C PRO A 338 -35.61 -22.61 43.95
N LEU A 339 -35.79 -21.33 44.29
CA LEU A 339 -37.05 -20.74 44.75
C LEU A 339 -37.97 -20.46 43.54
N ARG A 340 -39.05 -21.24 43.44
CA ARG A 340 -40.21 -20.95 42.59
C ARG A 340 -41.02 -19.82 43.24
N LEU A 341 -41.19 -18.70 42.54
CA LEU A 341 -42.22 -17.71 42.86
C LEU A 341 -43.32 -17.78 41.79
N ALA A 342 -44.50 -18.21 42.22
CA ALA A 342 -45.74 -18.17 41.47
C ALA A 342 -46.47 -16.85 41.77
N GLY A 343 -47.12 -16.29 40.76
CA GLY A 343 -48.03 -15.15 40.85
C GLY A 343 -47.79 -14.18 39.70
N GLY A 344 -48.78 -13.68 38.97
CA GLY A 344 -50.22 -13.85 38.96
C GLY A 344 -50.70 -13.04 37.76
N VAL A 345 -51.58 -13.62 36.94
CA VAL A 345 -52.13 -12.99 35.74
C VAL A 345 -53.26 -12.06 36.18
N GLU A 346 -53.09 -10.76 36.00
CA GLU A 346 -54.11 -9.74 36.28
C GLU A 346 -54.89 -9.42 34.99
N ALA A 347 -56.22 -9.50 35.10
CA ALA A 347 -57.19 -9.42 34.01
C ALA A 347 -57.50 -7.96 33.58
N PRO A 348 -58.02 -7.75 32.35
CA PRO A 348 -58.37 -6.41 31.86
C PRO A 348 -59.71 -5.90 32.41
N ILE A 349 -59.72 -4.64 32.86
CA ILE A 349 -60.89 -3.91 33.38
C ILE A 349 -61.81 -3.49 32.20
N PRO A 350 -63.15 -3.61 32.32
CA PRO A 350 -64.09 -3.29 31.25
C PRO A 350 -64.42 -1.79 31.11
N ASN A 351 -64.70 -1.41 29.88
CA ASN A 351 -65.15 -0.09 29.40
C ASN A 351 -66.40 0.45 30.13
N ILE A 352 -66.33 1.71 30.57
CA ILE A 352 -67.47 2.50 31.05
C ILE A 352 -67.81 3.57 30.00
N PRO A 353 -69.03 3.61 29.43
CA PRO A 353 -69.44 4.65 28.48
C PRO A 353 -70.03 5.85 29.24
N GLY A 354 -69.29 6.96 29.28
CA GLY A 354 -69.67 8.18 29.98
C GLY A 354 -69.80 9.39 29.07
N ARG A 355 -71.04 9.64 28.64
CA ARG A 355 -71.69 10.91 28.23
C ARG A 355 -70.85 12.19 28.17
N THR A 356 -70.89 12.79 26.99
CA THR A 356 -70.50 14.17 26.64
C THR A 356 -71.32 15.22 27.41
N ILE A 357 -70.63 16.15 28.08
CA ILE A 357 -71.18 17.47 28.45
C ILE A 357 -70.24 18.51 27.86
N GLY A 358 -70.73 19.25 26.87
CA GLY A 358 -70.05 20.36 26.25
C GLY A 358 -70.01 21.57 27.18
N LEU A 359 -68.82 22.16 27.33
CA LEU A 359 -68.64 23.48 27.91
C LEU A 359 -67.48 24.18 27.22
N GLY A 360 -67.81 25.26 26.51
CA GLY A 360 -66.96 26.43 26.38
C GLY A 360 -65.81 26.38 25.37
N SER A 361 -66.13 26.67 24.11
CA SER A 361 -65.20 27.24 23.13
C SER A 361 -64.82 28.68 23.54
N GLY A 362 -64.00 28.79 24.59
CA GLY A 362 -63.23 30.01 24.87
C GLY A 362 -62.03 30.10 23.92
N PRO A 363 -61.51 31.31 23.62
CA PRO A 363 -60.33 31.46 22.79
C PRO A 363 -59.20 30.65 23.43
N GLN A 364 -58.70 29.64 22.71
CA GLN A 364 -57.47 28.93 23.03
C GLN A 364 -56.35 29.97 23.08
N LYS A 365 -56.18 30.63 24.24
CA LYS A 365 -54.88 31.16 24.64
C LYS A 365 -53.93 30.00 24.41
N LEU A 366 -53.00 30.20 23.47
CA LEU A 366 -51.90 29.29 23.16
C LEU A 366 -51.42 28.72 24.50
N ARG A 367 -51.86 27.51 24.85
CA ARG A 367 -51.19 26.72 25.87
C ARG A 367 -49.83 26.51 25.25
N GLU A 368 -48.87 27.32 25.67
CA GLU A 368 -47.46 27.13 25.34
C GLU A 368 -47.21 25.65 25.53
N ARG A 369 -46.98 24.95 24.40
CA ARG A 369 -46.89 23.49 24.40
C ARG A 369 -45.73 23.18 25.30
N ALA A 370 -45.96 22.43 26.38
CA ALA A 370 -44.89 21.96 27.25
C ALA A 370 -43.76 21.34 26.40
N PRO A 371 -42.48 21.46 26.83
CA PRO A 371 -41.36 20.85 26.13
C PRO A 371 -41.65 19.37 25.91
N LYS A 372 -41.45 18.89 24.68
CA LYS A 372 -41.81 17.54 24.29
C LYS A 372 -40.62 16.86 23.63
N LEU A 373 -40.14 15.80 24.25
CA LEU A 373 -39.00 15.02 23.86
C LEU A 373 -39.33 14.11 22.67
N SER A 374 -38.63 14.36 21.58
CA SER A 374 -38.54 13.50 20.40
C SER A 374 -37.11 12.97 20.27
N VAL A 375 -36.97 11.69 19.92
CA VAL A 375 -35.67 11.06 19.67
C VAL A 375 -35.71 10.59 18.23
N GLY A 376 -34.72 11.00 17.43
CA GLY A 376 -34.69 10.81 15.97
C GLY A 376 -34.46 9.37 15.50
N VAL A 377 -34.59 8.39 16.39
CA VAL A 377 -34.24 7.00 16.14
C VAL A 377 -35.39 6.10 16.61
N LYS A 378 -35.64 5.01 15.86
CA LYS A 378 -36.61 4.00 16.26
C LYS A 378 -36.19 3.41 17.61
N SER A 379 -37.17 2.93 18.38
CA SER A 379 -36.96 2.41 19.74
C SER A 379 -35.91 1.30 19.85
N ALA A 380 -35.52 0.64 18.76
CA ALA A 380 -34.44 -0.34 18.72
C ALA A 380 -33.42 -0.04 17.61
N VAL A 381 -32.14 -0.12 17.96
CA VAL A 381 -30.97 0.07 17.09
C VAL A 381 -30.13 -1.19 17.11
N ARG A 382 -29.93 -1.81 15.93
CA ARG A 382 -29.08 -2.98 15.75
C ARG A 382 -27.72 -2.57 15.21
N LEU A 383 -26.65 -2.94 15.89
CA LEU A 383 -25.29 -2.57 15.52
C LEU A 383 -24.34 -3.78 15.51
N HIS A 384 -23.42 -3.76 14.56
CA HIS A 384 -22.31 -4.72 14.48
C HIS A 384 -21.02 -4.01 14.88
N LEU A 385 -20.50 -4.33 16.06
CA LEU A 385 -19.29 -3.69 16.58
C LEU A 385 -18.03 -4.52 16.27
N PRO A 386 -16.91 -3.88 15.85
CA PRO A 386 -15.62 -4.54 15.79
C PRO A 386 -15.18 -4.98 17.20
N ARG A 387 -14.53 -6.14 17.32
CA ARG A 387 -14.24 -6.78 18.62
C ARG A 387 -13.40 -5.93 19.58
N MET A 388 -12.49 -5.10 19.06
CA MET A 388 -11.47 -4.40 19.85
C MET A 388 -11.59 -2.87 19.82
N ARG A 389 -12.37 -2.28 18.92
CA ARG A 389 -12.43 -0.83 18.74
C ARG A 389 -13.76 -0.28 19.24
N SER A 390 -13.73 0.74 20.09
CA SER A 390 -14.92 1.50 20.41
C SER A 390 -15.46 2.17 19.14
N GLN A 391 -16.78 2.30 19.05
CA GLN A 391 -17.43 3.08 18.01
C GLN A 391 -18.20 4.22 18.65
N ILE A 392 -18.15 5.38 17.99
CA ILE A 392 -18.94 6.54 18.37
C ILE A 392 -20.20 6.53 17.50
N TRP A 393 -21.36 6.52 18.13
CA TRP A 393 -22.65 6.63 17.48
C TRP A 393 -23.36 7.89 17.96
N VAL A 394 -24.08 8.58 17.09
CA VAL A 394 -24.67 9.89 17.40
C VAL A 394 -26.18 9.75 17.60
N LEU A 395 -26.66 10.06 18.81
CA LEU A 395 -28.08 10.14 19.13
C LEU A 395 -28.59 11.56 18.90
N ARG A 396 -29.58 11.71 18.02
CA ARG A 396 -30.26 12.99 17.81
C ARG A 396 -31.46 13.12 18.73
N VAL A 397 -31.44 14.12 19.60
CA VAL A 397 -32.53 14.47 20.53
C VAL A 397 -33.12 15.82 20.11
N GLU A 398 -34.44 15.90 20.02
CA GLU A 398 -35.17 17.10 19.59
C GLU A 398 -36.23 17.50 20.62
N ASN A 399 -36.26 18.77 20.98
CA ASN A 399 -37.32 19.39 21.76
C ASN A 399 -38.38 19.98 20.80
N THR A 400 -39.49 19.27 20.66
CA THR A 400 -40.62 19.66 19.80
C THR A 400 -41.62 20.60 20.50
N GLY A 401 -41.41 20.91 21.78
CA GLY A 401 -42.26 21.81 22.55
C GLY A 401 -41.68 23.21 22.74
N ALA A 402 -42.40 24.06 23.46
CA ALA A 402 -41.94 25.38 23.86
C ALA A 402 -41.27 25.31 25.24
N GLY A 403 -40.20 26.09 25.44
CA GLY A 403 -39.48 26.19 26.71
C GLY A 403 -38.21 25.35 26.79
N LYS A 404 -37.52 25.45 27.93
CA LYS A 404 -36.25 24.76 28.19
C LYS A 404 -36.48 23.30 28.56
N MET A 405 -35.62 22.40 28.08
CA MET A 405 -35.73 20.95 28.29
C MET A 405 -34.47 20.40 28.98
N PRO A 406 -34.25 20.69 30.27
CA PRO A 406 -33.21 20.02 31.03
C PRO A 406 -33.54 18.52 31.16
N GLY A 407 -32.49 17.71 31.13
CA GLY A 407 -32.62 16.26 31.27
C GLY A 407 -31.27 15.57 31.44
N LYS A 408 -31.33 14.28 31.76
CA LYS A 408 -30.19 13.40 31.96
C LYS A 408 -30.30 12.14 31.09
N LEU A 409 -29.16 11.66 30.61
CA LEU A 409 -29.01 10.37 29.95
C LEU A 409 -28.53 9.34 30.97
N VAL A 410 -29.20 8.19 31.01
CA VAL A 410 -28.85 7.07 31.90
C VAL A 410 -28.76 5.80 31.08
N SER A 411 -27.63 5.11 31.14
CA SER A 411 -27.49 3.76 30.58
C SER A 411 -27.61 2.71 31.68
N ASP A 412 -28.21 1.57 31.35
CA ASP A 412 -28.30 0.39 32.23
C ASP A 412 -27.07 -0.54 32.12
N VAL A 413 -26.19 -0.33 31.14
CA VAL A 413 -25.04 -1.19 30.86
C VAL A 413 -23.75 -0.37 30.74
N PRO A 414 -22.60 -0.90 31.21
CA PRO A 414 -21.35 -0.15 31.20
C PRO A 414 -20.79 0.09 29.80
N TRP A 415 -21.13 -0.75 28.82
CA TRP A 415 -20.60 -0.67 27.46
C TRP A 415 -21.26 0.40 26.57
N ILE A 416 -22.28 1.11 27.07
CA ILE A 416 -22.89 2.28 26.42
C ILE A 416 -22.53 3.51 27.27
N VAL A 417 -21.65 4.37 26.77
CA VAL A 417 -21.17 5.54 27.51
C VAL A 417 -21.55 6.81 26.74
N PRO A 418 -22.59 7.55 27.15
CA PRO A 418 -22.88 8.85 26.54
C PRO A 418 -21.75 9.83 26.86
N THR A 419 -21.28 10.58 25.87
CA THR A 419 -20.20 11.58 26.07
C THR A 419 -20.67 12.77 26.90
N VAL A 420 -21.96 13.07 26.88
CA VAL A 420 -22.61 14.07 27.74
C VAL A 420 -23.68 13.41 28.60
N GLU A 421 -23.61 13.64 29.92
CA GLU A 421 -24.62 13.10 30.84
C GLU A 421 -25.90 13.95 30.88
N PHE A 422 -25.80 15.25 30.60
CA PHE A 422 -26.91 16.20 30.71
C PHE A 422 -27.24 16.83 29.36
N LEU A 423 -28.54 16.98 29.08
CA LEU A 423 -29.03 17.69 27.90
C LEU A 423 -28.82 19.20 28.05
N ASP A 424 -28.51 19.88 26.95
CA ASP A 424 -28.51 21.34 26.93
C ASP A 424 -29.97 21.83 27.01
N PRO A 425 -30.37 22.54 28.07
CA PRO A 425 -31.74 22.97 28.26
C PRO A 425 -32.24 23.97 27.20
N VAL A 426 -31.34 24.65 26.48
CA VAL A 426 -31.68 25.69 25.50
C VAL A 426 -31.68 25.16 24.07
N ALA A 427 -30.95 24.08 23.80
CA ALA A 427 -30.87 23.48 22.48
C ALA A 427 -32.22 22.90 22.04
N ARG A 428 -32.72 23.31 20.88
CA ARG A 428 -33.90 22.68 20.25
C ARG A 428 -33.58 21.32 19.69
N GLU A 429 -32.35 21.14 19.23
CA GLU A 429 -31.85 19.92 18.64
C GLU A 429 -30.42 19.70 19.12
N GLN A 430 -30.13 18.50 19.58
CA GLN A 430 -28.83 18.15 20.12
C GLN A 430 -28.38 16.79 19.58
N GLU A 431 -27.15 16.74 19.10
CA GLU A 431 -26.46 15.52 18.71
C GLU A 431 -25.57 15.07 19.87
N ILE A 432 -25.82 13.86 20.37
CA ILE A 432 -25.17 13.32 21.56
C ILE A 432 -24.32 12.13 21.13
N PRO A 433 -22.98 12.27 21.11
CA PRO A 433 -22.13 11.13 20.85
C PRO A 433 -22.23 10.12 21.99
N ILE A 434 -22.34 8.85 21.62
CA ILE A 434 -22.42 7.69 22.50
C ILE A 434 -21.27 6.78 22.10
N GLU A 435 -20.35 6.57 23.04
CA GLU A 435 -19.26 5.62 22.87
C GLU A 435 -19.74 4.22 23.25
N LEU A 436 -19.73 3.32 22.26
CA LEU A 436 -20.01 1.91 22.44
C LEU A 436 -18.69 1.18 22.64
N ARG A 437 -18.50 0.52 23.79
CA ARG A 437 -17.26 -0.14 24.20
C ARG A 437 -17.38 -1.67 24.14
N PRO A 438 -16.94 -2.31 23.04
CA PRO A 438 -17.09 -3.76 22.88
C PRO A 438 -16.30 -4.56 23.92
N SER A 439 -15.24 -4.00 24.50
CA SER A 439 -14.44 -4.64 25.56
C SER A 439 -15.23 -4.87 26.84
N GLN A 440 -16.23 -4.03 27.12
CA GLN A 440 -17.09 -4.14 28.30
C GLN A 440 -18.37 -4.96 28.05
N LEU A 441 -18.58 -5.43 26.83
CA LEU A 441 -19.65 -6.35 26.48
C LEU A 441 -19.24 -7.77 26.92
N GLY A 442 -19.94 -8.34 27.90
CA GLY A 442 -19.58 -9.64 28.50
C GLY A 442 -19.65 -10.85 27.56
N GLY A 443 -20.26 -10.72 26.37
CA GLY A 443 -20.43 -11.82 25.39
C GLY A 443 -20.14 -11.40 23.95
N SER A 444 -20.50 -12.27 23.00
CA SER A 444 -20.49 -11.98 21.56
C SER A 444 -21.66 -11.09 21.13
N SER A 445 -22.68 -10.96 21.96
CA SER A 445 -23.78 -10.03 21.80
C SER A 445 -24.17 -9.46 23.16
N GLY A 446 -24.92 -8.36 23.14
CA GLY A 446 -25.56 -7.84 24.33
C GLY A 446 -26.67 -6.85 23.97
N VAL A 447 -27.61 -6.72 24.88
CA VAL A 447 -28.72 -5.78 24.81
C VAL A 447 -28.56 -4.78 25.94
N GLY A 448 -28.67 -3.50 25.61
CA GLY A 448 -28.57 -2.40 26.56
C GLY A 448 -29.61 -1.34 26.25
N THR A 449 -29.98 -0.56 27.24
CA THR A 449 -30.91 0.55 27.12
C THR A 449 -30.25 1.86 27.50
N LEU A 450 -30.54 2.88 26.70
CA LEU A 450 -30.23 4.26 27.02
C LEU A 450 -31.54 5.00 27.22
N THR A 451 -31.75 5.51 28.43
CA THR A 451 -32.94 6.27 28.79
C THR A 451 -32.62 7.75 28.85
N VAL A 452 -33.33 8.55 28.07
CA VAL A 452 -33.34 10.01 28.16
C VAL A 452 -34.48 10.41 29.09
N VAL A 453 -34.14 10.99 30.24
CA VAL A 453 -35.09 11.45 31.26
C VAL A 453 -35.06 12.97 31.30
N THR A 454 -36.19 13.62 31.03
CA THR A 454 -36.32 15.07 31.21
C THR A 454 -36.82 15.39 32.62
N ASP A 455 -36.52 16.59 33.13
CA ASP A 455 -37.02 17.03 34.45
C ASP A 455 -38.54 17.17 34.48
N HIS A 456 -39.17 17.30 33.30
CA HIS A 456 -40.63 17.35 33.12
C HIS A 456 -41.29 15.97 33.18
N GLY A 457 -40.53 14.91 33.46
CA GLY A 457 -41.03 13.54 33.64
C GLY A 457 -41.20 12.75 32.34
N GLU A 458 -40.93 13.33 31.16
CA GLU A 458 -40.90 12.58 29.92
C GLU A 458 -39.67 11.67 29.86
N ARG A 459 -39.88 10.42 29.46
CA ARG A 459 -38.84 9.40 29.32
C ARG A 459 -38.89 8.79 27.93
N ARG A 460 -37.73 8.67 27.29
CA ARG A 460 -37.58 7.92 26.03
C ARG A 460 -36.49 6.88 26.21
N VAL A 461 -36.79 5.65 25.83
CA VAL A 461 -35.87 4.51 25.92
C VAL A 461 -35.44 4.13 24.51
N VAL A 462 -34.13 4.03 24.30
CA VAL A 462 -33.52 3.52 23.07
C VAL A 462 -32.85 2.19 23.42
N HIS A 463 -33.29 1.12 22.78
CA HIS A 463 -32.73 -0.22 22.92
C HIS A 463 -31.58 -0.39 21.91
N PHE A 464 -30.41 -0.80 22.39
CA PHE A 464 -29.27 -1.16 21.57
C PHE A 464 -29.10 -2.68 21.58
N GLU A 465 -29.24 -3.29 20.41
CA GLU A 465 -28.91 -4.69 20.15
C GLU A 465 -27.56 -4.74 19.45
N VAL A 466 -26.52 -5.08 20.20
CA VAL A 466 -25.15 -5.11 19.70
C VAL A 466 -24.68 -6.55 19.51
N THR A 467 -24.05 -6.81 18.37
CA THR A 467 -23.31 -8.05 18.11
C THR A 467 -21.85 -7.72 17.79
N LYS A 468 -20.91 -8.37 18.49
CA LYS A 468 -19.49 -8.34 18.13
C LYS A 468 -19.33 -9.07 16.81
N ALA A 469 -18.67 -8.42 15.84
CA ALA A 469 -18.24 -9.09 14.62
C ALA A 469 -17.38 -10.30 15.00
N GLY A 470 -17.89 -11.50 14.73
CA GLY A 470 -17.16 -12.73 14.93
C GLY A 470 -15.91 -12.74 14.05
N LEU A 471 -14.82 -13.32 14.56
CA LEU A 471 -13.51 -13.39 13.89
C LEU A 471 -13.58 -14.04 12.49
N MET A 472 -14.66 -14.75 12.17
CA MET A 472 -14.73 -15.66 11.02
C MET A 472 -15.78 -15.31 9.96
N ALA A 473 -16.80 -14.49 10.24
CA ALA A 473 -17.94 -14.36 9.31
C ALA A 473 -17.64 -13.55 8.02
N PRO A 474 -17.03 -12.35 8.07
CA PRO A 474 -16.66 -11.66 6.83
C PRO A 474 -15.43 -12.30 6.16
N ALA A 475 -14.51 -12.89 6.95
CA ALA A 475 -13.33 -13.55 6.42
C ALA A 475 -13.68 -14.83 5.64
N LEU A 476 -14.64 -15.65 6.09
CA LEU A 476 -15.09 -16.83 5.34
C LEU A 476 -15.89 -16.45 4.09
N ALA A 477 -16.70 -15.38 4.13
CA ALA A 477 -17.40 -14.91 2.93
C ALA A 477 -16.41 -14.40 1.87
N VAL A 478 -15.38 -13.64 2.27
CA VAL A 478 -14.33 -13.18 1.36
C VAL A 478 -13.46 -14.35 0.89
N VAL A 479 -13.10 -15.30 1.74
CA VAL A 479 -12.33 -16.51 1.33
C VAL A 479 -13.16 -17.41 0.41
N ALA A 480 -14.47 -17.53 0.61
CA ALA A 480 -15.34 -18.29 -0.28
C ALA A 480 -15.51 -17.59 -1.63
N VAL A 481 -15.67 -16.27 -1.66
CA VAL A 481 -15.79 -15.48 -2.90
C VAL A 481 -14.47 -15.41 -3.65
N VAL A 482 -13.35 -15.17 -2.95
CA VAL A 482 -12.00 -15.18 -3.54
C VAL A 482 -11.62 -16.59 -3.95
N GLY A 483 -11.91 -17.61 -3.15
CA GLY A 483 -11.68 -19.02 -3.50
C GLY A 483 -12.49 -19.46 -4.73
N LEU A 484 -13.75 -19.02 -4.85
CA LEU A 484 -14.56 -19.25 -6.05
C LEU A 484 -14.04 -18.46 -7.26
N ALA A 485 -13.63 -17.20 -7.09
CA ALA A 485 -13.10 -16.39 -8.17
C ALA A 485 -11.76 -16.95 -8.68
N VAL A 486 -10.88 -17.35 -7.77
CA VAL A 486 -9.60 -18.00 -8.07
C VAL A 486 -9.83 -19.36 -8.70
N GLY A 487 -10.74 -20.18 -8.16
CA GLY A 487 -11.12 -21.46 -8.74
C GLY A 487 -11.73 -21.34 -10.14
N ALA A 488 -12.59 -20.34 -10.36
CA ALA A 488 -13.15 -20.05 -11.68
C ALA A 488 -12.11 -19.53 -12.66
N PHE A 489 -11.16 -18.70 -12.22
CA PHE A 489 -10.08 -18.20 -13.05
C PHE A 489 -9.10 -19.31 -13.47
N TYR A 490 -8.67 -20.17 -12.55
CA TYR A 490 -7.84 -21.34 -12.88
C TYR A 490 -8.60 -22.37 -13.70
N GLY A 491 -9.88 -22.59 -13.42
CA GLY A 491 -10.76 -23.42 -14.25
C GLY A 491 -10.89 -22.88 -15.67
N TRP A 492 -10.99 -21.56 -15.83
CA TRP A 492 -11.04 -20.91 -17.13
C TRP A 492 -9.71 -21.00 -17.86
N GLN A 493 -8.56 -20.75 -17.22
CA GLN A 493 -7.26 -20.94 -17.88
C GLN A 493 -6.99 -22.39 -18.29
N ALA A 494 -7.36 -23.36 -17.45
CA ALA A 494 -7.24 -24.78 -17.80
C ALA A 494 -8.17 -25.16 -18.96
N TRP A 495 -9.38 -24.58 -19.00
CA TRP A 495 -10.30 -24.73 -20.13
C TRP A 495 -9.72 -24.11 -21.40
N ASP A 496 -9.17 -22.89 -21.33
CA ASP A 496 -8.60 -22.19 -22.49
C ASP A 496 -7.36 -22.92 -23.01
N ALA A 497 -6.50 -23.42 -22.12
CA ALA A 497 -5.36 -24.26 -22.50
C ALA A 497 -5.79 -25.59 -23.14
N ALA A 498 -6.89 -26.19 -22.68
CA ALA A 498 -7.44 -27.42 -23.26
C ALA A 498 -8.17 -27.19 -24.60
N HIS A 499 -8.62 -25.97 -24.88
CA HIS A 499 -9.38 -25.62 -26.08
C HIS A 499 -8.61 -24.70 -27.04
N GLN A 500 -7.38 -24.32 -26.72
CA GLN A 500 -6.51 -23.64 -27.68
C GLN A 500 -6.29 -24.59 -28.86
N PRO A 501 -6.68 -24.20 -30.08
CA PRO A 501 -6.36 -24.99 -31.25
C PRO A 501 -4.84 -25.15 -31.30
N PRO A 502 -4.32 -26.36 -31.57
CA PRO A 502 -2.88 -26.55 -31.66
C PRO A 502 -2.31 -25.52 -32.64
N PRO A 503 -1.15 -24.91 -32.32
CA PRO A 503 -0.54 -23.90 -33.17
C PRO A 503 -0.44 -24.44 -34.60
N PRO A 504 -0.79 -23.64 -35.62
CA PRO A 504 -0.82 -24.13 -36.99
C PRO A 504 0.56 -24.64 -37.37
N ALA A 505 0.65 -25.89 -37.82
CA ALA A 505 1.91 -26.49 -38.23
C ALA A 505 2.54 -25.65 -39.36
N VAL A 506 3.75 -25.13 -39.14
CA VAL A 506 4.47 -24.28 -40.11
C VAL A 506 5.51 -25.11 -40.87
N LEU A 507 5.64 -24.87 -42.17
CA LEU A 507 6.74 -25.40 -42.99
C LEU A 507 7.86 -24.35 -43.04
N HIS A 508 8.99 -24.68 -42.43
CA HIS A 508 10.21 -23.87 -42.45
C HIS A 508 11.09 -24.28 -43.62
N LEU A 509 11.18 -23.44 -44.65
CA LEU A 509 12.05 -23.65 -45.81
C LEU A 509 13.37 -22.91 -45.65
N LYS A 510 14.49 -23.61 -45.87
CA LYS A 510 15.83 -23.03 -45.99
C LYS A 510 16.37 -23.29 -47.39
N ILE A 511 16.49 -22.25 -48.20
CA ILE A 511 16.75 -22.35 -49.64
C ILE A 511 18.16 -21.81 -49.93
N THR A 512 18.96 -22.54 -50.71
CA THR A 512 20.31 -22.14 -51.10
C THR A 512 20.54 -22.35 -52.60
N PRO A 513 20.81 -21.29 -53.39
CA PRO A 513 20.79 -19.86 -53.04
C PRO A 513 19.38 -19.34 -52.68
N ALA A 514 19.27 -18.08 -52.26
CA ALA A 514 17.98 -17.46 -51.94
C ALA A 514 17.02 -17.53 -53.15
N ALA A 515 15.76 -17.89 -52.88
CA ALA A 515 14.71 -17.92 -53.89
C ALA A 515 14.25 -16.50 -54.23
N GLU A 516 13.94 -16.26 -55.50
CA GLU A 516 13.27 -15.03 -55.93
C GLU A 516 11.75 -15.17 -55.82
N HIS A 517 11.22 -16.36 -56.11
CA HIS A 517 9.80 -16.65 -55.97
C HIS A 517 9.59 -18.05 -55.38
N VAL A 518 8.76 -18.13 -54.35
CA VAL A 518 8.26 -19.38 -53.77
C VAL A 518 6.75 -19.43 -53.96
N LEU A 519 6.29 -20.38 -54.77
CA LEU A 519 4.87 -20.57 -55.07
C LEU A 519 4.35 -21.83 -54.38
N VAL A 520 3.19 -21.72 -53.73
CA VAL A 520 2.44 -22.82 -53.13
C VAL A 520 1.14 -23.00 -53.89
N ASN A 521 0.96 -24.16 -54.52
CA ASN A 521 -0.17 -24.44 -55.42
C ASN A 521 -0.37 -23.36 -56.51
N GLY A 522 0.72 -22.73 -56.94
CA GLY A 522 0.70 -21.68 -57.97
C GLY A 522 0.46 -20.25 -57.45
N ALA A 523 0.19 -20.06 -56.16
CA ALA A 523 0.12 -18.74 -55.53
C ALA A 523 1.48 -18.37 -54.92
N GLU A 524 1.97 -17.15 -55.16
CA GLU A 524 3.24 -16.68 -54.59
C GLU A 524 3.09 -16.37 -53.10
N VAL A 525 3.96 -16.96 -52.28
CA VAL A 525 3.94 -16.85 -50.81
C VAL A 525 5.10 -16.01 -50.28
N GLY A 526 6.19 -15.88 -51.04
CA GLY A 526 7.31 -15.01 -50.67
C GLY A 526 8.61 -15.30 -51.43
N ALA A 527 9.69 -14.66 -50.97
CA ALA A 527 11.05 -14.75 -51.52
C ALA A 527 12.08 -14.77 -50.38
N GLY A 528 13.29 -15.26 -50.63
CA GLY A 528 14.41 -15.25 -49.68
C GLY A 528 15.07 -16.61 -49.43
N ALA A 529 16.04 -16.61 -48.51
CA ALA A 529 16.79 -17.81 -48.12
C ALA A 529 16.12 -18.61 -47.00
N VAL A 530 15.21 -17.97 -46.24
CA VAL A 530 14.43 -18.60 -45.17
C VAL A 530 12.98 -18.12 -45.30
N LEU A 531 12.03 -19.05 -45.32
CA LEU A 531 10.60 -18.73 -45.45
C LEU A 531 9.76 -19.68 -44.61
N ASP A 532 8.81 -19.11 -43.87
CA ASP A 532 7.85 -19.83 -43.04
C ASP A 532 6.49 -19.84 -43.74
N ILE A 533 6.01 -21.02 -44.11
CA ILE A 533 4.78 -21.20 -44.89
C ILE A 533 3.73 -21.88 -44.01
N ALA A 534 2.59 -21.21 -43.82
CA ALA A 534 1.39 -21.85 -43.29
C ALA A 534 0.76 -22.72 -44.41
N PRO A 535 0.63 -24.03 -44.23
CA PRO A 535 0.09 -24.92 -45.25
C PRO A 535 -1.40 -24.61 -45.50
N PRO A 536 -1.86 -24.66 -46.75
CA PRO A 536 -3.25 -24.32 -47.09
C PRO A 536 -4.28 -25.30 -46.52
N ALA A 537 -3.88 -26.55 -46.23
CA ALA A 537 -4.68 -27.53 -45.50
C ALA A 537 -3.77 -28.58 -44.82
N HIS A 538 -3.97 -28.84 -43.53
CA HIS A 538 -3.21 -29.86 -42.80
C HIS A 538 -3.44 -31.25 -43.38
N GLY A 539 -2.37 -32.04 -43.51
CA GLY A 539 -2.44 -33.44 -43.98
C GLY A 539 -2.66 -33.64 -45.48
N HIS A 540 -2.91 -32.58 -46.26
CA HIS A 540 -3.02 -32.67 -47.71
C HIS A 540 -1.69 -32.28 -48.38
N PRO A 541 -1.22 -33.05 -49.39
CA PRO A 541 -0.03 -32.70 -50.13
C PRO A 541 -0.28 -31.42 -50.95
N PHE A 542 0.63 -30.47 -50.89
CA PHE A 542 0.60 -29.26 -51.73
C PHE A 542 1.92 -29.11 -52.49
N ARG A 543 1.83 -28.47 -53.65
CA ARG A 543 2.95 -28.29 -54.58
C ARG A 543 3.72 -27.04 -54.19
N VAL A 544 5.00 -27.18 -53.90
CA VAL A 544 5.93 -26.07 -53.66
C VAL A 544 6.84 -25.94 -54.87
N VAL A 545 6.84 -24.76 -55.51
CA VAL A 545 7.70 -24.42 -56.64
C VAL A 545 8.61 -23.28 -56.23
N ILE A 546 9.92 -23.47 -56.37
CA ILE A 546 10.94 -22.51 -55.99
C ILE A 546 11.71 -22.10 -57.25
N GLN A 547 11.81 -20.80 -57.48
CA GLN A 547 12.45 -20.21 -58.64
C GLN A 547 13.53 -19.23 -58.20
N ALA A 548 14.67 -19.27 -58.89
CA ALA A 548 15.77 -18.32 -58.74
C ALA A 548 16.49 -18.15 -60.09
N THR A 549 16.86 -16.92 -60.43
CA THR A 549 17.58 -16.60 -61.67
C THR A 549 18.89 -17.38 -61.79
N GLY A 550 19.09 -18.03 -62.94
CA GLY A 550 20.27 -18.85 -63.21
C GLY A 550 20.21 -20.29 -62.65
N TYR A 551 19.10 -20.67 -62.00
CA TYR A 551 18.89 -22.00 -61.44
C TYR A 551 17.68 -22.68 -62.08
N ALA A 552 17.72 -24.02 -62.18
CA ALA A 552 16.56 -24.79 -62.60
C ALA A 552 15.46 -24.71 -61.53
N PRO A 553 14.18 -24.56 -61.92
CA PRO A 553 13.08 -24.51 -60.96
C PRO A 553 13.02 -25.82 -60.16
N HIS A 554 12.88 -25.71 -58.85
CA HIS A 554 12.72 -26.86 -57.96
C HIS A 554 11.25 -27.04 -57.61
N GLU A 555 10.76 -28.26 -57.76
CA GLU A 555 9.36 -28.60 -57.50
C GLU A 555 9.28 -29.84 -56.62
N GLU A 556 8.55 -29.73 -55.51
CA GLU A 556 8.31 -30.83 -54.56
C GLU A 556 6.85 -30.82 -54.09
N MET A 557 6.27 -32.01 -53.90
CA MET A 557 4.99 -32.18 -53.21
C MET A 557 5.27 -32.38 -51.71
N VAL A 558 4.79 -31.47 -50.88
CA VAL A 558 5.03 -31.49 -49.42
C VAL A 558 3.72 -31.74 -48.68
N THR A 559 3.75 -32.67 -47.73
CA THR A 559 2.65 -32.91 -46.78
C THR A 559 3.10 -32.48 -45.39
N VAL A 560 2.44 -31.48 -44.81
CA VAL A 560 2.71 -31.02 -43.45
C VAL A 560 1.70 -31.66 -42.50
N GLY A 561 2.20 -32.40 -41.52
CA GLY A 561 1.40 -33.02 -40.47
C GLY A 561 0.97 -32.02 -39.40
N THR A 562 0.76 -32.51 -38.18
CA THR A 562 0.43 -31.67 -37.01
C THR A 562 1.65 -31.02 -36.37
N SER A 563 2.86 -31.47 -36.72
CA SER A 563 4.12 -30.92 -36.22
C SER A 563 4.80 -30.05 -37.27
N PRO A 564 5.54 -29.00 -36.86
CA PRO A 564 6.30 -28.16 -37.78
C PRO A 564 7.34 -29.01 -38.54
N LEU A 565 7.48 -28.74 -39.84
CA LEU A 565 8.38 -29.46 -40.73
C LEU A 565 9.46 -28.49 -41.22
N SER A 566 10.73 -28.89 -41.13
CA SER A 566 11.85 -28.10 -41.68
C SER A 566 12.46 -28.78 -42.90
N ARG A 567 12.71 -28.01 -43.97
CA ARG A 567 13.27 -28.51 -45.22
C ARG A 567 14.39 -27.60 -45.72
N ALA A 568 15.55 -28.21 -46.02
CA ALA A 568 16.66 -27.55 -46.66
C ALA A 568 16.69 -27.92 -48.16
N ILE A 569 16.63 -26.93 -49.05
CA ILE A 569 16.54 -27.12 -50.49
C ILE A 569 17.73 -26.42 -51.15
N THR A 570 18.50 -27.17 -51.93
CA THR A 570 19.63 -26.64 -52.72
C THR A 570 19.25 -26.62 -54.20
N LEU A 571 19.18 -25.44 -54.82
CA LEU A 571 18.82 -25.31 -56.23
C LEU A 571 20.00 -25.70 -57.12
N LYS A 572 19.72 -26.37 -58.24
CA LYS A 572 20.74 -26.76 -59.22
C LYS A 572 20.94 -25.63 -60.23
N PRO A 573 22.18 -25.18 -60.49
CA PRO A 573 22.41 -24.17 -61.50
C PRO A 573 21.96 -24.70 -62.86
N LEU A 574 21.31 -23.85 -63.66
CA LEU A 574 20.94 -24.18 -65.02
C LEU A 574 22.25 -24.37 -65.78
N ALA A 575 22.54 -25.58 -66.25
CA ALA A 575 23.76 -25.86 -67.01
C ALA A 575 23.85 -24.80 -68.12
N ALA A 576 24.90 -23.99 -68.08
CA ALA A 576 25.10 -22.94 -69.06
C ALA A 576 24.96 -23.59 -70.43
N VAL A 577 23.93 -23.20 -71.18
CA VAL A 577 23.81 -23.56 -72.58
C VAL A 577 25.05 -22.99 -73.22
N VAL A 578 26.05 -23.85 -73.43
CA VAL A 578 27.28 -23.47 -74.13
C VAL A 578 26.79 -22.94 -75.47
N PRO A 579 26.96 -21.64 -75.77
CA PRO A 579 26.54 -21.11 -77.05
C PRO A 579 27.24 -21.93 -78.12
N ALA A 580 26.47 -22.53 -79.02
CA ALA A 580 27.00 -23.31 -80.12
C ALA A 580 28.07 -22.48 -80.82
N GLU A 581 29.29 -23.03 -80.90
CA GLU A 581 30.44 -22.42 -81.54
C GLU A 581 30.01 -21.90 -82.93
N PRO A 582 30.19 -20.60 -83.24
CA PRO A 582 29.78 -20.07 -84.52
C PRO A 582 30.55 -20.81 -85.63
N PRO A 583 29.89 -21.20 -86.74
CA PRO A 583 30.54 -21.98 -87.79
C PRO A 583 31.75 -21.22 -88.35
N SER A 584 32.91 -21.88 -88.34
CA SER A 584 34.15 -21.37 -88.92
C SER A 584 33.94 -20.82 -90.33
N PRO A 585 34.43 -19.60 -90.64
CA PRO A 585 34.33 -19.04 -91.98
C PRO A 585 35.12 -19.90 -92.98
N THR A 586 34.42 -20.38 -94.00
CA THR A 586 34.97 -21.11 -95.14
C THR A 586 36.00 -20.23 -95.85
N ALA A 587 37.23 -20.74 -95.99
CA ALA A 587 38.29 -20.07 -96.73
C ALA A 587 37.89 -19.86 -98.21
N PRO A 588 38.07 -18.66 -98.79
CA PRO A 588 37.87 -18.43 -100.21
C PRO A 588 38.97 -19.13 -101.02
N GLY A 589 38.56 -19.85 -102.06
CA GLY A 589 39.45 -20.49 -103.00
C GLY A 589 40.38 -19.50 -103.70
N ALA A 590 41.65 -19.87 -103.78
CA ALA A 590 42.58 -19.33 -104.76
C ALA A 590 42.47 -20.14 -106.05
N LEU A 591 42.54 -19.42 -107.16
CA LEU A 591 42.47 -19.84 -108.57
C LEU A 591 43.37 -21.01 -108.94
#